data_AF-A0A1Z8N1U4-F1
#
_entry.id   AF-A0A1Z8N1U4-F1
#
_cell.length_a   1.000
_cell.length_b   1.000
_cell.length_c   1.000
_cell.angle_alpha   90.00
_cell.angle_beta   90.00
_cell.angle_gamma   90.00
#
_symmetry.space_group_name_H-M   'P 1'
#
loop_
_entity.id
_entity.type
_entity.pdbx_description
1 polymer ?
#
loop_
_entity_poly.entity_id
_entity_poly.type
_entity_poly.pdbx_seq_one_letter_code
_entity_poly.pdbx_strand_id
1 'polypeptide(L)'
;MVWLSLELQSNNSDKIKRSGTGTRGSELAIVVPAATKFSEQGPVAAEALNWSKVDITSNTVSFLLPTDEDLRLFVYRYTEDHSLFELEQWLLSQTLHLNSIDFGKSEAFSVSSTESTLLVNGQRSSMLTIQLAQQLSGRVAQNYVMGANVWADRIEPDGSINQQLDADESATTSDSNGGYLLAPNYLDYVLVTEGGFKMSATGAYIPAAPMLATVPEDSRTEVHITPLTTLVTADPDLESIFAQSGDWRADIASPQGIPGEFLKLAKVTEAYWMLLAGGTNPIIQSTQQQFSALSILANKLAQGGETAILEDLPSLVGQAVDETLNNPEISRILTEDSKLALNLELTGLTAGLVELLPNNDQIVEEALLPEFDKLNQQAFNAVQNILCEYSNDVSVQFDPIILSISLVPTSENTVAVRGTVSDDDIASLSTYWAINPPQELQESIEPILINATVNQSGYVETILNVDNWDYFGSVSLQLTECNPINVISESCNWVPNSAQVNCNFME
;
A
#
# COMPACT_ATOMS: atom_id res chain seq x y z
N MET A 1 18.36 -37.25 -21.54
CA MET A 1 18.61 -35.81 -21.72
C MET A 1 18.76 -35.48 -23.19
N VAL A 2 18.30 -34.31 -23.62
CA VAL A 2 18.32 -33.85 -25.03
C VAL A 2 18.74 -32.38 -25.07
N TRP A 3 19.53 -31.99 -26.07
CA TRP A 3 19.84 -30.58 -26.35
C TRP A 3 18.69 -29.95 -27.15
N LEU A 4 18.13 -28.88 -26.61
CA LEU A 4 17.04 -28.13 -27.24
C LEU A 4 17.33 -26.64 -27.22
N SER A 5 17.03 -25.98 -28.34
CA SER A 5 16.96 -24.53 -28.43
C SER A 5 15.49 -24.13 -28.33
N LEU A 6 15.17 -23.28 -27.36
CA LEU A 6 13.83 -22.79 -27.07
C LEU A 6 13.71 -21.36 -27.57
N GLU A 7 12.63 -21.05 -28.29
CA GLU A 7 12.23 -19.68 -28.59
C GLU A 7 11.30 -19.18 -27.49
N LEU A 8 11.65 -18.07 -26.84
CA LEU A 8 10.88 -17.50 -25.74
C LEU A 8 9.96 -16.39 -26.27
N GLN A 9 8.67 -16.46 -25.92
CA GLN A 9 7.67 -15.44 -26.27
C GLN A 9 7.02 -14.86 -25.00
N SER A 10 6.44 -13.66 -25.09
CA SER A 10 5.53 -13.15 -24.05
C SER A 10 4.09 -13.35 -24.48
N ASN A 11 3.17 -13.31 -23.53
CA ASN A 11 1.74 -13.47 -23.79
C ASN A 11 1.10 -12.28 -24.53
N ASN A 12 1.88 -11.22 -24.82
CA ASN A 12 1.37 -10.01 -25.46
C ASN A 12 1.44 -10.14 -26.99
N SER A 13 0.33 -9.84 -27.68
CA SER A 13 0.07 -10.25 -29.07
C SER A 13 1.01 -9.65 -30.14
N ASP A 14 1.87 -8.71 -29.76
CA ASP A 14 2.93 -8.18 -30.61
C ASP A 14 4.13 -9.15 -30.64
N LYS A 15 4.13 -10.00 -31.67
CA LYS A 15 5.14 -11.04 -32.00
C LYS A 15 6.61 -10.56 -32.10
N ILE A 16 6.91 -9.31 -31.78
CA ILE A 16 8.26 -8.71 -31.90
C ILE A 16 8.71 -8.08 -30.57
N LYS A 17 7.85 -7.93 -29.56
CA LYS A 17 8.23 -7.31 -28.28
C LYS A 17 7.72 -8.14 -27.10
N ARG A 18 8.60 -8.99 -26.55
CA ARG A 18 8.56 -9.22 -25.09
C ARG A 18 8.72 -7.81 -24.47
N SER A 19 7.76 -7.35 -23.66
CA SER A 19 7.77 -5.99 -23.08
C SER A 19 9.18 -5.58 -22.60
N GLY A 20 9.61 -4.33 -22.85
CA GLY A 20 10.92 -3.83 -22.41
C GLY A 20 12.13 -4.03 -23.34
N THR A 21 11.97 -4.50 -24.59
CA THR A 21 13.11 -4.71 -25.53
C THR A 21 14.02 -3.50 -25.79
N GLY A 22 13.60 -2.27 -25.46
CA GLY A 22 14.43 -1.07 -25.61
C GLY A 22 15.54 -0.92 -24.55
N THR A 23 15.42 -1.62 -23.41
CA THR A 23 16.29 -1.41 -22.23
C THR A 23 16.95 -2.69 -21.71
N ARG A 24 16.72 -3.87 -22.31
CA ARG A 24 17.25 -5.16 -21.84
C ARG A 24 18.70 -5.41 -22.29
N GLY A 25 19.64 -5.45 -21.33
CA GLY A 25 21.05 -5.77 -21.57
C GLY A 25 21.40 -7.25 -21.41
N SER A 26 20.76 -7.96 -20.48
CA SER A 26 20.99 -9.40 -20.28
C SER A 26 19.75 -10.12 -19.71
N GLU A 27 19.68 -11.45 -19.90
CA GLU A 27 18.60 -12.30 -19.39
C GLU A 27 19.16 -13.69 -19.04
N LEU A 28 18.86 -14.18 -17.83
CA LEU A 28 19.18 -15.52 -17.36
C LEU A 28 17.93 -16.38 -17.42
N ALA A 29 18.02 -17.56 -18.02
CA ALA A 29 16.96 -18.55 -17.99
C ALA A 29 17.42 -19.82 -17.26
N ILE A 30 16.60 -20.31 -16.35
CA ILE A 30 16.89 -21.41 -15.43
C ILE A 30 15.79 -22.46 -15.55
N VAL A 31 16.18 -23.71 -15.73
CA VAL A 31 15.30 -24.86 -15.83
C VAL A 31 15.14 -25.49 -14.45
N VAL A 32 13.90 -25.70 -14.04
CA VAL A 32 13.53 -26.32 -12.76
C VAL A 32 12.45 -27.38 -12.97
N PRO A 33 12.25 -28.31 -12.03
CA PRO A 33 11.05 -29.15 -11.99
C PRO A 33 9.77 -28.31 -11.97
N ALA A 34 8.69 -28.76 -12.63
CA ALA A 34 7.45 -27.98 -12.70
C ALA A 34 6.79 -27.70 -11.33
N ALA A 35 7.07 -28.54 -10.33
CA ALA A 35 6.61 -28.40 -8.96
C ALA A 35 7.38 -27.32 -8.16
N THR A 36 8.54 -26.87 -8.64
CA THR A 36 9.33 -25.82 -7.98
C THR A 36 8.52 -24.52 -7.97
N LYS A 37 8.37 -23.95 -6.76
CA LYS A 37 7.71 -22.65 -6.59
C LYS A 37 8.60 -21.56 -7.18
N PHE A 38 7.96 -20.59 -7.84
CA PHE A 38 8.68 -19.43 -8.34
C PHE A 38 9.15 -18.55 -7.18
N SER A 39 10.36 -17.99 -7.32
CA SER A 39 10.97 -17.08 -6.36
C SER A 39 11.70 -15.98 -7.12
N GLU A 40 11.45 -14.71 -6.77
CA GLU A 40 12.19 -13.57 -7.32
C GLU A 40 13.69 -13.63 -7.00
N GLN A 41 14.04 -14.23 -5.86
CA GLN A 41 15.41 -14.36 -5.42
C GLN A 41 16.21 -15.36 -6.26
N GLY A 42 15.51 -16.24 -6.98
CA GLY A 42 16.07 -17.42 -7.63
C GLY A 42 15.56 -18.71 -6.99
N PRO A 43 15.55 -19.83 -7.73
CA PRO A 43 15.29 -21.13 -7.13
C PRO A 43 16.42 -21.51 -6.17
N VAL A 44 16.16 -22.45 -5.25
CA VAL A 44 17.24 -23.05 -4.47
C VAL A 44 18.20 -23.74 -5.43
N ALA A 45 19.51 -23.56 -5.27
CA ALA A 45 20.50 -24.07 -6.22
C ALA A 45 20.39 -25.58 -6.51
N ALA A 46 19.89 -26.38 -5.56
CA ALA A 46 19.64 -27.81 -5.74
C ALA A 46 18.46 -28.14 -6.67
N GLU A 47 17.55 -27.19 -6.89
CA GLU A 47 16.37 -27.32 -7.77
C GLU A 47 16.67 -26.83 -9.20
N ALA A 48 17.75 -26.08 -9.40
CA ALA A 48 18.20 -25.62 -10.71
C ALA A 48 18.85 -26.78 -11.49
N LEU A 49 18.14 -27.29 -12.50
CA LEU A 49 18.60 -28.42 -13.31
C LEU A 49 19.59 -27.98 -14.39
N ASN A 50 19.39 -26.78 -14.94
CA ASN A 50 20.25 -26.17 -15.95
C ASN A 50 19.99 -24.66 -15.99
N TRP A 51 20.93 -23.85 -16.47
CA TRP A 51 20.73 -22.41 -16.67
C TRP A 51 21.67 -21.91 -17.76
N SER A 52 21.26 -20.82 -18.43
CA SER A 52 22.03 -20.23 -19.51
C SER A 52 21.57 -18.80 -19.77
N LYS A 53 22.46 -18.00 -20.34
CA LYS A 53 22.12 -16.65 -20.80
C LYS A 53 21.28 -16.75 -22.07
N VAL A 54 20.18 -16.02 -22.12
CA VAL A 54 19.32 -15.93 -23.30
C VAL A 54 19.99 -15.04 -24.34
N ASP A 55 19.98 -15.46 -25.61
CA ASP A 55 20.31 -14.56 -26.71
C ASP A 55 19.15 -13.58 -26.88
N ILE A 56 19.35 -12.36 -26.38
CA ILE A 56 18.35 -11.30 -26.37
C ILE A 56 18.02 -10.77 -27.78
N THR A 57 18.83 -11.07 -28.79
CA THR A 57 18.59 -10.64 -30.19
C THR A 57 17.59 -11.56 -30.86
N SER A 58 17.71 -12.87 -30.64
CA SER A 58 16.83 -13.89 -31.20
C SER A 58 15.75 -14.39 -30.24
N ASN A 59 15.79 -13.97 -28.96
CA ASN A 59 14.98 -14.52 -27.87
C ASN A 59 15.10 -16.05 -27.74
N THR A 60 16.29 -16.60 -28.00
CA THR A 60 16.53 -18.04 -27.93
C THR A 60 17.47 -18.41 -26.80
N VAL A 61 17.24 -19.57 -26.20
CA VAL A 61 18.16 -20.15 -25.21
C VAL A 61 18.27 -21.65 -25.44
N SER A 62 19.48 -22.20 -25.22
CA SER A 62 19.76 -23.61 -25.42
C SER A 62 20.11 -24.29 -24.11
N PHE A 63 19.52 -25.47 -23.88
CA PHE A 63 19.72 -26.26 -22.67
C PHE A 63 19.94 -27.74 -22.99
N LEU A 64 20.60 -28.43 -22.06
CA LEU A 64 20.56 -29.87 -21.95
C LEU A 64 19.48 -30.25 -20.93
N LEU A 65 18.36 -30.79 -21.41
CA LEU A 65 17.15 -31.01 -20.61
C LEU A 65 16.92 -32.49 -20.31
N PRO A 66 16.41 -32.86 -19.12
CA PRO A 66 15.87 -34.21 -18.90
C PRO A 66 14.66 -34.45 -19.81
N THR A 67 14.40 -35.72 -20.10
CA THR A 67 13.31 -36.16 -21.00
C THR A 67 12.22 -36.82 -20.19
N ASP A 68 10.97 -36.66 -20.64
CA ASP A 68 9.78 -37.26 -20.01
C ASP A 68 9.56 -36.81 -18.54
N GLU A 69 10.07 -35.63 -18.20
CA GLU A 69 9.83 -34.93 -16.93
C GLU A 69 9.07 -33.62 -17.19
N ASP A 70 8.20 -33.24 -16.25
CA ASP A 70 7.54 -31.94 -16.28
C ASP A 70 8.47 -30.88 -15.70
N LEU A 71 8.79 -29.89 -16.53
CA LEU A 71 9.74 -28.83 -16.30
C LEU A 71 9.05 -27.47 -16.36
N ARG A 72 9.75 -26.47 -15.84
CA ARG A 72 9.41 -25.06 -15.97
C ARG A 72 10.68 -24.25 -16.15
N LEU A 73 10.55 -23.14 -16.86
CA LEU A 73 11.62 -22.17 -17.04
C LEU A 73 11.36 -20.97 -16.14
N PHE A 74 12.33 -20.58 -15.33
CA PHE A 74 12.38 -19.27 -14.68
C PHE A 74 13.29 -18.36 -15.48
N VAL A 75 12.93 -17.08 -15.55
CA VAL A 75 13.62 -16.08 -16.37
C VAL A 75 13.85 -14.84 -15.51
N TYR A 76 15.03 -14.23 -15.57
CA TYR A 76 15.36 -12.99 -14.88
C TYR A 76 16.03 -12.05 -15.86
N ARG A 77 15.59 -10.80 -15.94
CA ARG A 77 16.08 -9.82 -16.92
C ARG A 77 16.68 -8.61 -16.26
N TYR A 78 17.66 -8.01 -16.93
CA TYR A 78 18.44 -6.90 -16.41
C TYR A 78 18.62 -5.82 -17.48
N THR A 79 18.71 -4.57 -17.05
CA THR A 79 18.98 -3.43 -17.94
C THR A 79 20.41 -3.48 -18.49
N GLU A 80 21.36 -3.89 -17.64
CA GLU A 80 22.77 -3.95 -17.99
C GLU A 80 23.15 -5.31 -18.60
N ASP A 81 24.23 -5.30 -19.39
CA ASP A 81 24.77 -6.51 -19.99
C ASP A 81 25.71 -7.23 -19.02
N HIS A 82 25.15 -8.09 -18.16
CA HIS A 82 25.92 -8.90 -17.22
C HIS A 82 26.46 -10.17 -17.89
N SER A 83 27.64 -10.60 -17.47
CA SER A 83 28.22 -11.88 -17.87
C SER A 83 27.46 -13.06 -17.26
N LEU A 84 27.53 -14.23 -17.89
CA LEU A 84 26.94 -15.45 -17.32
C LEU A 84 27.52 -15.76 -15.92
N PHE A 85 28.81 -15.47 -15.69
CA PHE A 85 29.45 -15.68 -14.40
C PHE A 85 28.83 -14.82 -13.28
N GLU A 86 28.55 -13.54 -13.54
CA GLU A 86 27.89 -12.66 -12.56
C GLU A 86 26.48 -13.14 -12.23
N LEU A 87 25.71 -13.47 -13.28
CA LEU A 87 24.36 -14.01 -13.16
C LEU A 87 24.35 -15.35 -12.38
N GLU A 88 25.35 -16.20 -12.58
CA GLU A 88 25.54 -17.43 -11.82
C GLU A 88 25.84 -17.18 -10.34
N GLN A 89 26.67 -16.18 -10.02
CA GLN A 89 26.91 -15.82 -8.63
C GLN A 89 25.60 -15.41 -7.95
N TRP A 90 24.77 -14.60 -8.62
CA TRP A 90 23.47 -14.18 -8.09
C TRP A 90 22.48 -15.33 -7.94
N LEU A 91 22.45 -16.27 -8.89
CA LEU A 91 21.67 -17.50 -8.74
C LEU A 91 22.09 -18.28 -7.49
N LEU A 92 23.40 -18.47 -7.30
CA LEU A 92 23.93 -19.26 -6.18
C LEU A 92 23.75 -18.56 -4.83
N SER A 93 23.74 -17.23 -4.80
CA SER A 93 23.45 -16.44 -3.58
C SER A 93 21.97 -16.15 -3.37
N GLN A 94 21.07 -16.58 -4.27
CA GLN A 94 19.65 -16.22 -4.28
C GLN A 94 19.43 -14.70 -4.24
N THR A 95 20.13 -13.98 -5.11
CA THR A 95 20.03 -12.53 -5.24
C THR A 95 19.67 -12.10 -6.66
N LEU A 96 18.98 -12.94 -7.44
CA LEU A 96 18.61 -12.62 -8.83
C LEU A 96 17.62 -11.45 -8.95
N HIS A 97 16.85 -11.19 -7.89
CA HIS A 97 15.98 -10.02 -7.78
C HIS A 97 16.75 -8.69 -7.71
N LEU A 98 18.03 -8.70 -7.30
CA LEU A 98 18.81 -7.47 -7.20
C LEU A 98 19.10 -6.95 -8.61
N ASN A 99 18.60 -5.75 -8.91
CA ASN A 99 18.76 -5.05 -10.20
C ASN A 99 18.06 -5.70 -11.41
N SER A 100 17.19 -6.68 -11.19
CA SER A 100 16.35 -7.17 -12.29
C SER A 100 15.26 -6.16 -12.63
N ILE A 101 14.85 -6.10 -13.89
CA ILE A 101 13.74 -5.24 -14.34
C ILE A 101 12.41 -5.99 -14.34
N ASP A 102 12.49 -7.28 -14.65
CA ASP A 102 11.39 -8.21 -14.65
C ASP A 102 11.95 -9.62 -14.47
N PHE A 103 11.09 -10.52 -14.03
CA PHE A 103 11.41 -11.94 -13.96
C PHE A 103 10.14 -12.72 -14.13
N GLY A 104 10.24 -13.98 -14.52
CA GLY A 104 9.06 -14.69 -14.93
C GLY A 104 9.23 -16.19 -14.92
N LYS A 105 8.13 -16.85 -15.22
CA LYS A 105 8.11 -18.29 -15.39
C LYS A 105 7.35 -18.68 -16.64
N SER A 106 7.71 -19.83 -17.19
CA SER A 106 6.92 -20.45 -18.25
C SER A 106 5.72 -21.20 -17.70
N GLU A 107 4.80 -21.54 -18.60
CA GLU A 107 3.94 -22.71 -18.42
C GLU A 107 4.77 -24.00 -18.24
N ALA A 108 4.13 -25.05 -17.70
CA ALA A 108 4.80 -26.34 -17.58
C ALA A 108 5.03 -26.96 -18.97
N PHE A 109 6.19 -27.56 -19.18
CA PHE A 109 6.56 -28.20 -20.43
C PHE A 109 7.33 -29.49 -20.17
N SER A 110 7.40 -30.37 -21.17
CA SER A 110 8.26 -31.56 -21.12
C SER A 110 9.00 -31.76 -22.44
N VAL A 111 9.99 -32.64 -22.43
CA VAL A 111 10.77 -32.99 -23.63
C VAL A 111 10.56 -34.45 -23.96
N SER A 112 10.09 -34.72 -25.17
CA SER A 112 9.92 -36.09 -25.66
C SER A 112 11.27 -36.78 -25.86
N SER A 113 11.48 -37.92 -25.22
CA SER A 113 12.67 -38.77 -25.44
C SER A 113 12.73 -39.39 -26.85
N THR A 114 11.59 -39.55 -27.53
CA THR A 114 11.50 -40.20 -28.84
C THR A 114 11.69 -39.23 -30.00
N GLU A 115 11.20 -38.01 -29.84
CA GLU A 115 11.13 -37.02 -30.94
C GLU A 115 12.10 -35.86 -30.75
N SER A 116 12.71 -35.72 -29.56
CA SER A 116 13.56 -34.57 -29.21
C SER A 116 12.84 -33.23 -29.43
N THR A 117 11.54 -33.20 -29.13
CA THR A 117 10.66 -32.04 -29.30
C THR A 117 10.15 -31.54 -27.95
N LEU A 118 9.90 -30.23 -27.87
CA LEU A 118 9.23 -29.59 -26.75
C LEU A 118 7.74 -29.91 -26.81
N LEU A 119 7.19 -30.30 -25.66
CA LEU A 119 5.76 -30.54 -25.46
C LEU A 119 5.21 -29.53 -24.45
N VAL A 120 4.18 -28.79 -24.84
CA VAL A 120 3.43 -27.86 -23.98
C VAL A 120 1.98 -28.31 -23.99
N ASN A 121 1.40 -28.58 -22.82
CA ASN A 121 0.05 -29.15 -22.68
C ASN A 121 -0.16 -30.42 -23.55
N GLY A 122 0.88 -31.23 -23.73
CA GLY A 122 0.86 -32.46 -24.54
C GLY A 122 0.94 -32.24 -26.06
N GLN A 123 1.09 -31.01 -26.53
CA GLN A 123 1.23 -30.69 -27.96
C GLN A 123 2.66 -30.26 -28.30
N ARG A 124 3.12 -30.62 -29.50
CA ARG A 124 4.43 -30.17 -30.00
C ARG A 124 4.45 -28.66 -30.13
N SER A 125 5.46 -28.04 -29.56
CA SER A 125 5.74 -26.62 -29.71
C SER A 125 7.22 -26.39 -30.06
N SER A 126 7.53 -25.25 -30.66
CA SER A 126 8.90 -24.70 -30.74
C SER A 126 9.05 -23.44 -29.90
N MET A 127 7.97 -22.98 -29.28
CA MET A 127 7.85 -21.72 -28.55
C MET A 127 7.43 -22.00 -27.12
N LEU A 128 8.00 -21.26 -26.19
CA LEU A 128 7.63 -21.30 -24.78
C LEU A 128 7.17 -19.91 -24.34
N THR A 129 5.94 -19.85 -23.85
CA THR A 129 5.37 -18.60 -23.34
C THR A 129 5.93 -18.32 -21.95
N ILE A 130 6.53 -17.15 -21.77
CA ILE A 130 7.03 -16.65 -20.49
C ILE A 130 6.07 -15.59 -19.98
N GLN A 131 5.55 -15.82 -18.77
CA GLN A 131 4.82 -14.84 -17.98
C GLN A 131 5.81 -14.10 -17.12
N LEU A 132 5.90 -12.78 -17.27
CA LEU A 132 6.86 -11.94 -16.53
C LEU A 132 6.11 -11.17 -15.44
N ALA A 133 6.58 -11.32 -14.22
CA ALA A 133 6.47 -10.35 -13.15
C ALA A 133 7.26 -9.10 -13.52
N GLN A 134 6.61 -7.95 -13.53
CA GLN A 134 7.32 -6.68 -13.56
C GLN A 134 7.70 -6.32 -12.12
N GLN A 135 8.95 -5.92 -11.88
CA GLN A 135 9.28 -5.30 -10.61
C GLN A 135 8.65 -3.91 -10.59
N LEU A 136 7.69 -3.73 -9.72
CA LEU A 136 7.00 -2.48 -9.48
C LEU A 136 7.62 -1.78 -8.27
N SER A 137 7.70 -0.47 -8.40
CA SER A 137 8.07 0.43 -7.33
C SER A 137 7.13 1.62 -7.37
N GLY A 138 7.10 2.40 -6.29
CA GLY A 138 6.34 3.62 -6.28
C GLY A 138 6.20 4.15 -4.87
N ARG A 139 5.22 5.02 -4.68
CA ARG A 139 4.91 5.59 -3.38
C ARG A 139 3.44 5.43 -3.05
N VAL A 140 3.16 5.10 -1.80
CA VAL A 140 1.84 5.20 -1.18
C VAL A 140 1.67 6.64 -0.71
N ALA A 141 1.02 7.47 -1.52
CA ALA A 141 1.04 8.92 -1.35
C ALA A 141 -0.28 9.45 -0.78
N GLN A 142 -0.27 9.70 0.54
CA GLN A 142 -1.19 10.55 1.30
C GLN A 142 -0.33 11.24 2.37
N ASN A 143 0.50 12.20 2.00
CA ASN A 143 1.63 12.66 2.81
C ASN A 143 2.61 11.53 3.20
N TYR A 144 2.92 10.65 2.25
CA TYR A 144 3.77 9.45 2.41
C TYR A 144 3.36 8.51 3.56
N VAL A 145 2.66 7.43 3.20
CA VAL A 145 2.14 6.46 4.17
C VAL A 145 3.20 5.42 4.51
N MET A 146 3.59 5.38 5.78
CA MET A 146 4.53 4.40 6.33
C MET A 146 3.81 3.16 6.86
N GLY A 147 4.37 1.98 6.62
CA GLY A 147 3.90 0.74 7.24
C GLY A 147 2.58 0.20 6.69
N ALA A 148 2.06 0.72 5.58
CA ALA A 148 0.91 0.15 4.90
C ALA A 148 1.30 -1.15 4.21
N ASN A 149 0.41 -2.15 4.27
CA ASN A 149 0.52 -3.35 3.44
C ASN A 149 0.23 -2.95 1.99
N VAL A 150 1.07 -3.40 1.07
CA VAL A 150 0.91 -3.19 -0.37
C VAL A 150 0.91 -4.55 -1.04
N TRP A 151 -0.14 -4.90 -1.77
CA TRP A 151 -0.20 -6.17 -2.48
C TRP A 151 -0.84 -6.03 -3.85
N ALA A 152 -0.60 -7.04 -4.68
CA ALA A 152 -1.19 -7.14 -6.00
C ALA A 152 -2.40 -8.07 -5.94
N ASP A 153 -3.60 -7.50 -5.81
CA ASP A 153 -4.86 -8.24 -5.77
C ASP A 153 -5.21 -8.75 -7.16
N ARG A 154 -5.36 -10.07 -7.31
CA ARG A 154 -5.64 -10.72 -8.59
C ARG A 154 -7.01 -10.30 -9.10
N ILE A 155 -7.05 -9.98 -10.40
CA ILE A 155 -8.33 -9.80 -11.08
C ILE A 155 -8.88 -11.19 -11.41
N GLU A 156 -10.06 -11.49 -10.89
CA GLU A 156 -10.79 -12.72 -11.16
C GLU A 156 -11.26 -12.77 -12.64
N PRO A 157 -11.58 -13.96 -13.19
CA PRO A 157 -12.00 -14.09 -14.59
C PRO A 157 -13.25 -13.28 -14.98
N ASP A 158 -14.05 -12.85 -14.01
CA ASP A 158 -15.21 -11.98 -14.20
C ASP A 158 -14.89 -10.47 -14.11
N GLY A 159 -13.61 -10.13 -13.90
CA GLY A 159 -13.11 -8.77 -13.76
C GLY A 159 -13.21 -8.21 -12.35
N SER A 160 -13.70 -8.99 -11.37
CA SER A 160 -13.77 -8.55 -9.97
C SER A 160 -12.43 -8.67 -9.26
N ILE A 161 -12.27 -7.90 -8.19
CA ILE A 161 -11.16 -7.98 -7.23
C ILE A 161 -11.77 -8.16 -5.83
N ASN A 162 -11.13 -8.93 -4.96
CA ASN A 162 -11.71 -9.27 -3.65
C ASN A 162 -11.22 -8.35 -2.52
N GLN A 163 -10.19 -7.54 -2.80
CA GLN A 163 -9.57 -6.56 -1.90
C GLN A 163 -9.07 -7.19 -0.60
N GLN A 164 -8.67 -8.46 -0.65
CA GLN A 164 -8.12 -9.24 0.45
C GLN A 164 -6.78 -9.82 0.01
N LEU A 165 -5.82 -9.85 0.94
CA LEU A 165 -4.53 -10.48 0.67
C LEU A 165 -4.66 -12.00 0.69
N ASP A 166 -4.57 -12.63 -0.47
CA ASP A 166 -4.63 -14.08 -0.62
C ASP A 166 -3.25 -14.76 -0.52
N ALA A 167 -3.25 -16.05 -0.17
CA ALA A 167 -2.02 -16.80 0.11
C ALA A 167 -1.08 -16.98 -1.10
N ASP A 168 -1.58 -16.79 -2.32
CA ASP A 168 -0.83 -16.89 -3.57
C ASP A 168 -0.55 -15.51 -4.23
N GLU A 169 -0.80 -14.44 -3.48
CA GLU A 169 -0.53 -13.07 -3.90
C GLU A 169 0.81 -12.56 -3.37
N SER A 170 1.38 -11.63 -4.14
CA SER A 170 2.61 -10.95 -3.75
C SER A 170 2.26 -9.72 -2.92
N ALA A 171 2.92 -9.57 -1.78
CA ALA A 171 2.76 -8.44 -0.87
C ALA A 171 4.11 -7.92 -0.36
N THR A 172 4.10 -6.66 0.05
CA THR A 172 5.21 -5.93 0.67
C THR A 172 4.65 -4.92 1.67
N THR A 173 5.51 -4.14 2.30
CA THR A 173 5.13 -3.05 3.21
C THR A 173 5.82 -1.77 2.76
N SER A 174 5.14 -0.64 2.90
CA SER A 174 5.70 0.68 2.60
C SER A 174 6.69 1.16 3.66
N ASP A 175 7.76 1.81 3.20
CA ASP A 175 8.79 2.45 4.04
C ASP A 175 8.37 3.83 4.57
N SER A 176 9.22 4.50 5.35
CA SER A 176 8.93 5.81 5.96
C SER A 176 8.66 6.94 4.98
N ASN A 177 9.13 6.81 3.73
CA ASN A 177 8.87 7.76 2.65
C ASN A 177 7.71 7.29 1.76
N GLY A 178 6.92 6.32 2.24
CA GLY A 178 5.85 5.67 1.51
C GLY A 178 6.32 4.82 0.34
N GLY A 179 7.63 4.61 0.18
CA GLY A 179 8.22 3.83 -0.88
C GLY A 179 7.84 2.35 -0.75
N TYR A 180 7.61 1.67 -1.86
CA TYR A 180 7.42 0.22 -1.86
C TYR A 180 8.12 -0.42 -3.06
N LEU A 181 8.38 -1.72 -2.93
CA LEU A 181 8.93 -2.57 -3.98
C LEU A 181 8.16 -3.89 -3.98
N LEU A 182 7.55 -4.22 -5.10
CA LEU A 182 6.69 -5.41 -5.26
C LEU A 182 6.96 -6.07 -6.61
N ALA A 183 6.96 -7.39 -6.67
CA ALA A 183 7.12 -8.08 -7.95
C ALA A 183 6.14 -9.24 -8.12
N PRO A 184 4.89 -8.93 -8.50
CA PRO A 184 3.82 -9.91 -8.66
C PRO A 184 4.16 -10.90 -9.77
N ASN A 185 4.14 -12.21 -9.49
CA ASN A 185 4.47 -13.24 -10.48
C ASN A 185 3.34 -13.57 -11.48
N TYR A 186 2.44 -12.62 -11.69
CA TYR A 186 1.21 -12.69 -12.49
C TYR A 186 0.93 -11.30 -13.11
N LEU A 187 0.01 -11.24 -14.09
CA LEU A 187 -0.17 -10.08 -14.96
C LEU A 187 -1.44 -9.28 -14.69
N ASP A 188 -2.52 -9.95 -14.26
CA ASP A 188 -3.83 -9.31 -14.07
C ASP A 188 -4.04 -9.05 -12.59
N TYR A 189 -3.79 -7.80 -12.18
CA TYR A 189 -3.95 -7.38 -10.79
C TYR A 189 -4.16 -5.88 -10.66
N VAL A 190 -4.72 -5.49 -9.52
CA VAL A 190 -4.78 -4.12 -9.02
C VAL A 190 -3.87 -4.03 -7.82
N LEU A 191 -3.09 -2.95 -7.70
CA LEU A 191 -2.36 -2.69 -6.47
C LEU A 191 -3.32 -2.20 -5.41
N VAL A 192 -3.29 -2.83 -4.25
CA VAL A 192 -4.13 -2.48 -3.11
C VAL A 192 -3.23 -2.12 -1.94
N THR A 193 -3.65 -1.11 -1.18
CA THR A 193 -3.01 -0.73 0.07
C THR A 193 -4.02 -0.65 1.20
N GLU A 194 -3.59 -1.11 2.37
CA GLU A 194 -4.39 -1.08 3.59
C GLU A 194 -3.50 -0.81 4.80
N GLY A 195 -4.04 -0.03 5.74
CA GLY A 195 -3.36 0.35 6.97
C GLY A 195 -2.25 1.36 6.73
N GLY A 196 -1.25 1.33 7.61
CA GLY A 196 -0.18 2.32 7.63
C GLY A 196 -0.64 3.68 8.16
N PHE A 197 0.34 4.57 8.28
CA PHE A 197 0.18 5.86 8.92
C PHE A 197 0.87 6.95 8.12
N LYS A 198 0.23 8.11 8.07
CA LYS A 198 0.81 9.36 7.58
C LYS A 198 1.10 10.30 8.74
N MET A 199 2.02 11.23 8.53
CA MET A 199 2.37 12.22 9.54
C MET A 199 1.46 13.45 9.44
N SER A 200 1.00 13.98 10.58
CA SER A 200 0.32 15.28 10.65
C SER A 200 1.32 16.43 10.73
N ALA A 201 0.83 17.67 10.60
CA ALA A 201 1.63 18.88 10.81
C ALA A 201 2.17 19.02 12.24
N THR A 202 1.57 18.31 13.22
CA THR A 202 2.04 18.27 14.62
C THR A 202 3.04 17.15 14.89
N GLY A 203 3.38 16.35 13.87
CA GLY A 203 4.28 15.20 14.00
C GLY A 203 3.62 13.95 14.56
N ALA A 204 2.28 13.89 14.60
CA ALA A 204 1.53 12.72 15.04
C ALA A 204 1.28 11.74 13.88
N TYR A 205 1.20 10.45 14.18
CA TYR A 205 0.87 9.43 13.18
C TYR A 205 -0.65 9.22 13.11
N ILE A 206 -1.20 9.40 11.92
CA ILE A 206 -2.64 9.30 11.63
C ILE A 206 -2.85 8.12 10.68
N PRO A 207 -3.87 7.26 10.90
CA PRO A 207 -4.20 6.19 9.97
C PRO A 207 -4.44 6.71 8.54
N ALA A 208 -3.88 6.00 7.55
CA ALA A 208 -4.09 6.31 6.15
C ALA A 208 -5.35 5.62 5.59
N ALA A 209 -5.94 6.23 4.55
CA ALA A 209 -7.04 5.58 3.83
C ALA A 209 -6.51 4.44 2.97
N PRO A 210 -7.27 3.34 2.80
CA PRO A 210 -6.91 2.31 1.85
C PRO A 210 -7.01 2.87 0.43
N MET A 211 -6.13 2.43 -0.45
CA MET A 211 -6.02 2.95 -1.82
C MET A 211 -5.81 1.85 -2.85
N LEU A 212 -6.20 2.14 -4.09
CA LEU A 212 -6.05 1.28 -5.25
C LEU A 212 -5.22 1.96 -6.35
N ALA A 213 -4.52 1.18 -7.16
CA ALA A 213 -3.94 1.65 -8.41
C ALA A 213 -3.92 0.55 -9.47
N THR A 214 -4.34 0.89 -10.70
CA THR A 214 -4.14 0.05 -11.87
C THR A 214 -2.70 0.16 -12.37
N VAL A 215 -2.13 -0.96 -12.79
CA VAL A 215 -0.80 -0.98 -13.42
C VAL A 215 -0.95 -0.59 -14.90
N PRO A 216 -0.20 0.41 -15.39
CA PRO A 216 -0.33 0.86 -16.77
C PRO A 216 0.27 -0.16 -17.75
N GLU A 217 -0.37 -0.32 -18.92
CA GLU A 217 0.07 -1.23 -19.98
C GLU A 217 1.40 -0.80 -20.65
N ASP A 218 1.84 0.44 -20.43
CA ASP A 218 2.97 1.08 -21.11
C ASP A 218 4.35 0.72 -20.52
N SER A 219 4.44 -0.38 -19.75
CA SER A 219 5.66 -0.91 -19.14
C SER A 219 6.37 0.03 -18.14
N ARG A 220 5.67 1.05 -17.62
CA ARG A 220 6.18 1.81 -16.47
C ARG A 220 6.28 0.88 -15.26
N THR A 221 7.44 0.92 -14.59
CA THR A 221 7.71 0.19 -13.35
C THR A 221 7.42 1.04 -12.11
N GLU A 222 7.25 2.35 -12.28
CA GLU A 222 6.88 3.28 -11.21
C GLU A 222 5.37 3.51 -11.22
N VAL A 223 4.69 3.09 -10.16
CA VAL A 223 3.23 3.22 -9.98
C VAL A 223 2.96 3.79 -8.61
N HIS A 224 2.57 5.06 -8.52
CA HIS A 224 2.16 5.64 -7.25
C HIS A 224 0.73 5.19 -6.92
N ILE A 225 0.51 4.86 -5.65
CA ILE A 225 -0.80 4.49 -5.12
C ILE A 225 -1.32 5.69 -4.34
N THR A 226 -2.36 6.34 -4.87
CA THR A 226 -2.85 7.64 -4.40
C THR A 226 -4.38 7.65 -4.32
N PRO A 227 -4.99 8.63 -3.65
CA PRO A 227 -6.44 8.83 -3.71
C PRO A 227 -6.96 9.00 -5.15
N LEU A 228 -6.18 9.62 -6.05
CA LEU A 228 -6.58 9.81 -7.45
C LEU A 228 -6.55 8.50 -8.22
N THR A 229 -5.50 7.68 -8.04
CA THR A 229 -5.46 6.35 -8.66
C THR A 229 -6.57 5.47 -8.12
N THR A 230 -6.97 5.66 -6.86
CA THR A 230 -8.09 4.94 -6.25
C THR A 230 -9.40 5.29 -6.93
N LEU A 231 -9.68 6.58 -7.14
CA LEU A 231 -10.87 7.03 -7.86
C LEU A 231 -10.91 6.46 -9.29
N VAL A 232 -9.81 6.53 -10.04
CA VAL A 232 -9.77 6.02 -11.42
C VAL A 232 -9.90 4.49 -11.47
N THR A 233 -9.32 3.79 -10.49
CA THR A 233 -9.48 2.32 -10.40
C THR A 233 -10.94 1.96 -10.12
N ALA A 234 -11.64 2.76 -9.31
CA ALA A 234 -13.03 2.52 -8.97
C ALA A 234 -14.01 2.90 -10.09
N ASP A 235 -13.73 3.96 -10.86
CA ASP A 235 -14.50 4.34 -12.05
C ASP A 235 -13.55 4.78 -13.19
N PRO A 236 -13.24 3.89 -14.15
CA PRO A 236 -12.29 4.16 -15.23
C PRO A 236 -12.64 5.34 -16.16
N ASP A 237 -13.90 5.78 -16.20
CA ASP A 237 -14.30 6.94 -17.02
C ASP A 237 -13.57 8.23 -16.55
N LEU A 238 -13.14 8.27 -15.28
CA LEU A 238 -12.34 9.35 -14.71
C LEU A 238 -10.94 9.48 -15.31
N GLU A 239 -10.36 8.42 -15.90
CA GLU A 239 -9.03 8.49 -16.51
C GLU A 239 -8.98 9.59 -17.58
N SER A 240 -9.99 9.62 -18.46
CA SER A 240 -10.08 10.60 -19.54
C SER A 240 -10.33 12.02 -19.03
N ILE A 241 -11.05 12.15 -17.92
CA ILE A 241 -11.36 13.44 -17.30
C ILE A 241 -10.09 14.00 -16.64
N PHE A 242 -9.42 13.22 -15.81
CA PHE A 242 -8.23 13.67 -15.09
C PHE A 242 -7.03 13.89 -16.01
N ALA A 243 -6.89 13.10 -17.08
CA ALA A 243 -5.81 13.28 -18.05
C ALA A 243 -5.79 14.67 -18.73
N GLN A 244 -6.90 15.43 -18.67
CA GLN A 244 -6.94 16.80 -19.19
C GLN A 244 -6.19 17.81 -18.31
N SER A 245 -6.09 17.54 -17.01
CA SER A 245 -5.41 18.41 -16.03
C SER A 245 -3.95 18.01 -15.76
N GLY A 246 -3.49 16.85 -16.25
CA GLY A 246 -2.12 16.37 -16.10
C GLY A 246 -2.01 14.84 -15.93
N ASP A 247 -0.89 14.38 -15.37
CA ASP A 247 -0.71 12.97 -15.02
C ASP A 247 -1.30 12.69 -13.63
N TRP A 248 -2.49 12.08 -13.60
CA TRP A 248 -3.19 11.70 -12.36
C TRP A 248 -2.50 10.55 -11.60
N ARG A 249 -1.52 9.88 -12.23
CA ARG A 249 -0.66 8.86 -11.60
C ARG A 249 0.54 9.47 -10.87
N ALA A 250 0.67 10.79 -10.84
CA ALA A 250 1.78 11.47 -10.17
C ALA A 250 1.81 11.22 -8.66
N ASP A 251 3.02 11.28 -8.09
CA ASP A 251 3.22 11.35 -6.64
C ASP A 251 2.62 12.63 -6.07
N ILE A 252 1.44 12.53 -5.44
CA ILE A 252 0.70 13.69 -4.93
C ILE A 252 1.39 14.38 -3.75
N ALA A 253 2.27 13.67 -3.05
CA ALA A 253 3.04 14.17 -1.91
C ALA A 253 4.43 14.68 -2.32
N SER A 254 4.71 14.76 -3.62
CA SER A 254 6.01 15.16 -4.15
C SER A 254 6.45 16.53 -3.63
N PRO A 255 7.73 16.68 -3.20
CA PRO A 255 8.28 17.98 -2.78
C PRO A 255 8.43 18.96 -3.95
N GLN A 256 8.27 18.49 -5.20
CA GLN A 256 8.22 19.36 -6.39
C GLN A 256 6.81 19.94 -6.63
N GLY A 257 5.82 19.46 -5.89
CA GLY A 257 4.43 19.85 -6.00
C GLY A 257 3.72 19.26 -7.21
N ILE A 258 2.39 19.29 -7.14
CA ILE A 258 1.48 18.81 -8.18
C ILE A 258 0.46 19.88 -8.56
N PRO A 259 -0.25 19.76 -9.69
CA PRO A 259 -1.34 20.68 -10.01
C PRO A 259 -2.36 20.76 -8.88
N GLY A 260 -2.73 21.97 -8.47
CA GLY A 260 -3.69 22.20 -7.38
C GLY A 260 -5.03 21.51 -7.58
N GLU A 261 -5.47 21.32 -8.84
CA GLU A 261 -6.68 20.57 -9.18
C GLU A 261 -6.62 19.10 -8.74
N PHE A 262 -5.46 18.47 -8.88
CA PHE A 262 -5.22 17.09 -8.44
C PHE A 262 -5.09 16.99 -6.93
N LEU A 263 -4.36 17.92 -6.31
CA LEU A 263 -4.24 17.93 -4.85
C LEU A 263 -5.62 18.14 -4.20
N LYS A 264 -6.45 19.00 -4.80
CA LYS A 264 -7.83 19.25 -4.35
C LYS A 264 -8.67 17.99 -4.37
N LEU A 265 -8.69 17.27 -5.49
CA LEU A 265 -9.42 16.02 -5.59
C LEU A 265 -8.89 14.96 -4.60
N ALA A 266 -7.56 14.83 -4.48
CA ALA A 266 -6.96 13.90 -3.55
C ALA A 266 -7.35 14.19 -2.09
N LYS A 267 -7.28 15.46 -1.68
CA LYS A 267 -7.64 15.88 -0.32
C LYS A 267 -9.12 15.74 -0.03
N VAL A 268 -9.99 15.99 -1.01
CA VAL A 268 -11.43 15.72 -0.88
C VAL A 268 -11.70 14.22 -0.72
N THR A 269 -11.00 13.36 -1.46
CA THR A 269 -11.12 11.91 -1.31
C THR A 269 -10.64 11.43 0.06
N GLU A 270 -9.50 11.94 0.54
CA GLU A 270 -9.01 11.64 1.90
C GLU A 270 -9.99 12.10 2.97
N ALA A 271 -10.52 13.32 2.85
CA ALA A 271 -11.51 13.87 3.77
C ALA A 271 -12.82 13.06 3.78
N TYR A 272 -13.27 12.63 2.61
CA TYR A 272 -14.44 11.78 2.45
C TYR A 272 -14.28 10.45 3.20
N TRP A 273 -13.15 9.78 3.00
CA TRP A 273 -12.83 8.57 3.75
C TRP A 273 -12.72 8.84 5.25
N MET A 274 -11.94 9.84 5.64
CA MET A 274 -11.62 10.13 7.04
C MET A 274 -12.89 10.41 7.86
N LEU A 275 -13.86 11.16 7.33
CA LEU A 275 -15.09 11.48 8.04
C LEU A 275 -16.06 10.30 8.15
N LEU A 276 -16.02 9.36 7.21
CA LEU A 276 -16.93 8.20 7.21
C LEU A 276 -16.35 6.97 7.91
N ALA A 277 -15.03 6.78 7.83
CA ALA A 277 -14.34 5.56 8.27
C ALA A 277 -13.29 5.81 9.36
N GLY A 278 -12.90 7.06 9.61
CA GLY A 278 -11.93 7.41 10.64
C GLY A 278 -12.53 7.45 12.04
N GLY A 279 -11.64 7.42 13.03
CA GLY A 279 -12.00 7.49 14.44
C GLY A 279 -12.45 6.17 15.05
N THR A 280 -12.91 6.23 16.29
CA THR A 280 -13.28 5.04 17.08
C THR A 280 -14.76 4.68 16.98
N ASN A 281 -15.58 5.57 16.41
CA ASN A 281 -17.00 5.34 16.15
C ASN A 281 -17.36 5.52 14.66
N PRO A 282 -16.69 4.79 13.75
CA PRO A 282 -16.83 5.03 12.32
C PRO A 282 -18.23 4.66 11.81
N ILE A 283 -18.68 5.37 10.78
CA ILE A 283 -19.93 5.09 10.07
C ILE A 283 -19.76 3.84 9.19
N ILE A 284 -18.55 3.66 8.67
CA ILE A 284 -18.11 2.58 7.78
C ILE A 284 -17.00 1.79 8.47
N GLN A 285 -17.17 0.47 8.65
CA GLN A 285 -16.33 -0.29 9.56
C GLN A 285 -15.25 -1.12 8.86
N SER A 286 -15.57 -1.75 7.72
CA SER A 286 -14.62 -2.63 7.03
C SER A 286 -13.99 -1.99 5.80
N THR A 287 -12.79 -2.43 5.44
CA THR A 287 -12.05 -1.98 4.25
C THR A 287 -12.87 -2.17 2.98
N GLN A 288 -13.62 -3.26 2.85
CA GLN A 288 -14.54 -3.49 1.74
C GLN A 288 -15.63 -2.40 1.63
N GLN A 289 -16.20 -2.00 2.77
CA GLN A 289 -17.20 -0.92 2.79
C GLN A 289 -16.54 0.43 2.50
N GLN A 290 -15.31 0.65 2.95
CA GLN A 290 -14.53 1.87 2.65
C GLN A 290 -14.30 2.01 1.15
N PHE A 291 -13.82 0.95 0.48
CA PHE A 291 -13.70 0.93 -0.98
C PHE A 291 -15.05 1.12 -1.68
N SER A 292 -16.12 0.50 -1.18
CA SER A 292 -17.47 0.67 -1.74
C SER A 292 -17.94 2.13 -1.69
N ALA A 293 -17.66 2.85 -0.59
CA ALA A 293 -17.97 4.27 -0.46
C ALA A 293 -17.10 5.15 -1.38
N LEU A 294 -15.81 4.82 -1.54
CA LEU A 294 -14.92 5.48 -2.49
C LEU A 294 -15.38 5.26 -3.94
N SER A 295 -15.90 4.08 -4.28
CA SER A 295 -16.51 3.80 -5.59
C SER A 295 -17.77 4.63 -5.84
N ILE A 296 -18.60 4.86 -4.83
CA ILE A 296 -19.75 5.78 -4.95
C ILE A 296 -19.26 7.20 -5.26
N LEU A 297 -18.22 7.68 -4.56
CA LEU A 297 -17.62 8.99 -4.83
C LEU A 297 -17.09 9.07 -6.27
N ALA A 298 -16.29 8.09 -6.69
CA ALA A 298 -15.75 8.02 -8.05
C ALA A 298 -16.86 8.07 -9.11
N ASN A 299 -17.95 7.32 -8.89
CA ASN A 299 -19.06 7.28 -9.81
C ASN A 299 -19.82 8.61 -9.92
N LYS A 300 -20.00 9.34 -8.80
CA LYS A 300 -20.59 10.69 -8.84
C LYS A 300 -19.71 11.69 -9.57
N LEU A 301 -18.40 11.61 -9.38
CA LEU A 301 -17.45 12.45 -10.11
C LEU A 301 -17.51 12.15 -11.62
N ALA A 302 -17.51 10.87 -12.01
CA ALA A 302 -17.60 10.46 -13.40
C ALA A 302 -18.90 10.94 -14.07
N GLN A 303 -20.04 10.76 -13.39
CA GLN A 303 -21.36 11.21 -13.88
C GLN A 303 -21.47 12.73 -14.00
N GLY A 304 -20.83 13.48 -13.10
CA GLY A 304 -20.78 14.94 -13.15
C GLY A 304 -19.93 15.45 -14.32
N GLY A 305 -18.88 14.71 -14.67
CA GLY A 305 -17.93 15.10 -15.70
C GLY A 305 -17.05 16.29 -15.29
N GLU A 306 -16.18 16.70 -16.21
CA GLU A 306 -15.13 17.71 -15.96
C GLU A 306 -15.69 19.05 -15.44
N THR A 307 -16.75 19.58 -16.05
CA THR A 307 -17.32 20.87 -15.66
C THR A 307 -17.85 20.86 -14.23
N ALA A 308 -18.60 19.83 -13.83
CA ALA A 308 -19.13 19.74 -12.47
C ALA A 308 -18.02 19.50 -11.44
N ILE A 309 -16.98 18.74 -11.79
CA ILE A 309 -15.80 18.56 -10.93
C ILE A 309 -15.08 19.90 -10.68
N LEU A 310 -15.00 20.76 -11.69
CA LEU A 310 -14.35 22.07 -11.57
C LEU A 310 -15.21 23.10 -10.83
N GLU A 311 -16.52 23.12 -11.09
CA GLU A 311 -17.41 24.21 -10.67
C GLU A 311 -18.31 23.87 -9.48
N ASP A 312 -18.62 22.59 -9.25
CA ASP A 312 -19.64 22.14 -8.28
C ASP A 312 -19.24 20.86 -7.53
N LEU A 313 -17.94 20.71 -7.24
CA LEU A 313 -17.40 19.55 -6.49
C LEU A 313 -18.12 19.29 -5.16
N PRO A 314 -18.47 20.30 -4.33
CA PRO A 314 -19.23 20.06 -3.10
C PRO A 314 -20.58 19.36 -3.34
N SER A 315 -21.29 19.68 -4.41
CA SER A 315 -22.57 19.05 -4.75
C SER A 315 -22.40 17.58 -5.13
N LEU A 316 -21.36 17.24 -5.89
CA LEU A 316 -21.04 15.85 -6.25
C LEU A 316 -20.68 15.03 -5.01
N VAL A 317 -19.88 15.60 -4.10
CA VAL A 317 -19.56 14.97 -2.81
C VAL A 317 -20.81 14.77 -1.98
N GLY A 318 -21.69 15.78 -1.87
CA GLY A 318 -22.95 15.67 -1.13
C GLY A 318 -23.84 14.55 -1.65
N GLN A 319 -23.94 14.37 -2.97
CA GLN A 319 -24.68 13.25 -3.57
C GLN A 319 -24.04 11.90 -3.24
N ALA A 320 -22.70 11.81 -3.22
CA ALA A 320 -22.00 10.59 -2.85
C ALA A 320 -22.21 10.23 -1.36
N VAL A 321 -22.20 11.23 -0.48
CA VAL A 321 -22.52 11.05 0.94
C VAL A 321 -23.95 10.53 1.12
N ASP A 322 -24.93 11.16 0.49
CA ASP A 322 -26.33 10.71 0.58
C ASP A 322 -26.50 9.26 0.12
N GLU A 323 -25.88 8.88 -0.99
CA GLU A 323 -25.96 7.51 -1.48
C GLU A 323 -25.30 6.51 -0.53
N THR A 324 -24.14 6.87 0.02
CA THR A 324 -23.40 6.05 0.99
C THR A 324 -24.17 5.86 2.29
N LEU A 325 -24.72 6.94 2.86
CA LEU A 325 -25.46 6.92 4.12
C LEU A 325 -26.85 6.27 4.00
N ASN A 326 -27.38 6.13 2.78
CA ASN A 326 -28.63 5.41 2.51
C ASN A 326 -28.42 3.95 2.13
N ASN A 327 -27.17 3.48 2.02
CA ASN A 327 -26.86 2.09 1.72
C ASN A 327 -26.49 1.31 3.00
N PRO A 328 -27.39 0.43 3.51
CA PRO A 328 -27.16 -0.30 4.75
C PRO A 328 -26.08 -1.38 4.67
N GLU A 329 -25.64 -1.75 3.46
CA GLU A 329 -24.50 -2.68 3.28
C GLU A 329 -23.15 -1.96 3.47
N ILE A 330 -23.13 -0.64 3.33
CA ILE A 330 -21.92 0.19 3.40
C ILE A 330 -21.84 0.93 4.75
N SER A 331 -22.93 1.55 5.17
CA SER A 331 -22.96 2.39 6.37
C SER A 331 -23.88 1.84 7.45
N ARG A 332 -23.55 2.14 8.71
CA ARG A 332 -24.46 1.89 9.83
C ARG A 332 -25.76 2.69 9.70
N ILE A 333 -26.81 2.20 10.34
CA ILE A 333 -28.10 2.89 10.37
C ILE A 333 -27.97 4.19 11.19
N LEU A 334 -28.35 5.31 10.58
CA LEU A 334 -28.38 6.65 11.18
C LEU A 334 -29.77 7.27 11.05
N THR A 335 -30.07 8.26 11.90
CA THR A 335 -31.29 9.07 11.78
C THR A 335 -31.19 10.02 10.58
N GLU A 336 -32.32 10.44 10.01
CA GLU A 336 -32.33 11.39 8.89
C GLU A 336 -31.69 12.74 9.25
N ASP A 337 -31.86 13.20 10.50
CA ASP A 337 -31.23 14.43 10.99
C ASP A 337 -29.70 14.28 11.06
N SER A 338 -29.21 13.13 11.56
CA SER A 338 -27.77 12.82 11.56
C SER A 338 -27.21 12.75 10.14
N LYS A 339 -27.90 12.09 9.20
CA LYS A 339 -27.47 12.01 7.81
C LYS A 339 -27.35 13.39 7.17
N LEU A 340 -28.35 14.24 7.35
CA LEU A 340 -28.35 15.60 6.83
C LEU A 340 -27.18 16.42 7.41
N ALA A 341 -26.96 16.33 8.72
CA ALA A 341 -25.88 17.05 9.37
C ALA A 341 -24.49 16.57 8.89
N LEU A 342 -24.28 15.26 8.75
CA LEU A 342 -23.04 14.69 8.20
C LEU A 342 -22.79 15.16 6.76
N ASN A 343 -23.82 15.20 5.93
CA ASN A 343 -23.71 15.71 4.56
C ASN A 343 -23.29 17.18 4.54
N LEU A 344 -23.90 18.01 5.39
CA LEU A 344 -23.52 19.42 5.52
C LEU A 344 -22.05 19.60 5.94
N GLU A 345 -21.55 18.77 6.84
CA GLU A 345 -20.14 18.83 7.26
C GLU A 345 -19.17 18.42 6.14
N LEU A 346 -19.43 17.31 5.42
CA LEU A 346 -18.58 16.88 4.30
C LEU A 346 -18.60 17.88 3.13
N THR A 347 -19.77 18.43 2.80
CA THR A 347 -19.91 19.42 1.73
C THR A 347 -19.25 20.75 2.10
N GLY A 348 -19.39 21.18 3.36
CA GLY A 348 -18.68 22.34 3.91
C GLY A 348 -17.16 22.18 3.90
N LEU A 349 -16.65 21.02 4.33
CA LEU A 349 -15.23 20.69 4.26
C LEU A 349 -14.71 20.70 2.82
N THR A 350 -15.47 20.10 1.90
CA THR A 350 -15.13 20.11 0.47
C THR A 350 -15.04 21.53 -0.07
N ALA A 351 -16.00 22.40 0.27
CA ALA A 351 -15.96 23.80 -0.12
C ALA A 351 -14.73 24.53 0.45
N GLY A 352 -14.37 24.29 1.71
CA GLY A 352 -13.17 24.85 2.33
C GLY A 352 -11.87 24.39 1.66
N LEU A 353 -11.78 23.11 1.29
CA LEU A 353 -10.63 22.57 0.54
C LEU A 353 -10.53 23.16 -0.87
N VAL A 354 -11.66 23.34 -1.55
CA VAL A 354 -11.73 23.98 -2.87
C VAL A 354 -11.26 25.44 -2.81
N GLU A 355 -11.63 26.17 -1.75
CA GLU A 355 -11.18 27.56 -1.56
C GLU A 355 -9.67 27.66 -1.27
N LEU A 356 -9.13 26.70 -0.52
CA LEU A 356 -7.71 26.65 -0.16
C LEU A 356 -6.80 26.32 -1.36
N LEU A 357 -7.31 25.57 -2.33
CA LEU A 357 -6.54 25.02 -3.47
C LEU A 357 -7.01 25.61 -4.80
N PRO A 358 -6.51 26.80 -5.20
CA PRO A 358 -6.88 27.41 -6.48
C PRO A 358 -6.37 26.60 -7.67
N ASN A 359 -7.11 26.67 -8.79
CA ASN A 359 -6.74 25.99 -10.02
C ASN A 359 -5.49 26.64 -10.67
N ASN A 360 -4.58 25.80 -11.18
CA ASN A 360 -3.40 26.12 -12.03
C ASN A 360 -2.04 26.41 -11.36
N ASP A 361 -1.91 26.30 -10.03
CA ASP A 361 -0.59 26.39 -9.37
C ASP A 361 0.00 24.98 -9.13
N GLN A 362 1.33 24.88 -9.18
CA GLN A 362 2.04 23.75 -8.58
C GLN A 362 2.06 23.95 -7.07
N ILE A 363 1.47 23.01 -6.34
CA ILE A 363 1.28 23.08 -4.90
C ILE A 363 2.02 21.91 -4.25
N VAL A 364 2.85 22.23 -3.24
CA VAL A 364 3.51 21.25 -2.39
C VAL A 364 2.58 20.93 -1.23
N GLU A 365 2.14 19.68 -1.11
CA GLU A 365 1.20 19.22 -0.08
C GLU A 365 1.66 19.58 1.34
N GLU A 366 2.93 19.29 1.66
CA GLU A 366 3.54 19.53 2.97
C GLU A 366 3.41 20.99 3.43
N ALA A 367 3.46 21.94 2.48
CA ALA A 367 3.38 23.37 2.79
C ALA A 367 1.99 23.82 3.26
N LEU A 368 0.94 23.03 2.99
CA LEU A 368 -0.45 23.31 3.38
C LEU A 368 -0.99 22.29 4.41
N LEU A 369 -0.13 21.41 4.91
CA LEU A 369 -0.51 20.39 5.88
C LEU A 369 -1.17 20.99 7.14
N PRO A 370 -0.70 22.10 7.73
CA PRO A 370 -1.37 22.72 8.88
C PRO A 370 -2.80 23.19 8.57
N GLU A 371 -3.04 23.74 7.38
CA GLU A 371 -4.35 24.18 6.93
C GLU A 371 -5.29 23.00 6.68
N PHE A 372 -4.79 21.93 6.05
CA PHE A 372 -5.55 20.69 5.84
C PHE A 372 -5.95 20.06 7.18
N ASP A 373 -4.99 19.89 8.10
CA ASP A 373 -5.24 19.31 9.42
C ASP A 373 -6.29 20.11 10.18
N LYS A 374 -6.21 21.44 10.12
CA LYS A 374 -7.19 22.32 10.76
C LYS A 374 -8.60 22.14 10.19
N LEU A 375 -8.76 22.15 8.87
CA LEU A 375 -10.07 21.98 8.23
C LEU A 375 -10.66 20.60 8.54
N ASN A 376 -9.83 19.56 8.39
CA ASN A 376 -10.20 18.18 8.70
C ASN A 376 -10.62 18.03 10.17
N GLN A 377 -9.85 18.60 11.10
CA GLN A 377 -10.14 18.54 12.54
C GLN A 377 -11.46 19.23 12.89
N GLN A 378 -11.76 20.38 12.28
CA GLN A 378 -13.00 21.11 12.52
C GLN A 378 -14.22 20.30 12.09
N ALA A 379 -14.23 19.79 10.86
CA ALA A 379 -15.32 18.99 10.33
C ALA A 379 -15.46 17.66 11.09
N PHE A 380 -14.32 17.03 11.43
CA PHE A 380 -14.32 15.78 12.17
C PHE A 380 -14.93 15.96 13.56
N ASN A 381 -14.55 17.00 14.29
CA ASN A 381 -15.14 17.30 15.60
C ASN A 381 -16.66 17.56 15.51
N ALA A 382 -17.12 18.24 14.45
CA ALA A 382 -18.55 18.45 14.22
C ALA A 382 -19.29 17.12 13.96
N VAL A 383 -18.72 16.25 13.12
CA VAL A 383 -19.23 14.90 12.87
C VAL A 383 -19.30 14.08 14.16
N GLN A 384 -18.28 14.12 15.01
CA GLN A 384 -18.33 13.38 16.28
C GLN A 384 -19.38 13.94 17.23
N ASN A 385 -19.58 15.26 17.31
CA ASN A 385 -20.69 15.81 18.10
C ASN A 385 -22.03 15.25 17.61
N ILE A 386 -22.23 15.13 16.30
CA ILE A 386 -23.42 14.47 15.74
C ILE A 386 -23.49 13.00 16.15
N LEU A 387 -22.39 12.25 16.09
CA LEU A 387 -22.41 10.81 16.35
C LEU A 387 -22.49 10.47 17.86
N CYS A 388 -21.99 11.35 18.72
CA CYS A 388 -21.91 11.17 20.18
C CYS A 388 -23.05 11.86 20.93
N GLU A 389 -23.59 12.99 20.48
CA GLU A 389 -24.73 13.66 21.17
C GLU A 389 -26.07 12.92 20.97
N TYR A 390 -26.18 12.04 19.97
CA TYR A 390 -27.40 11.24 19.71
C TYR A 390 -27.33 9.79 20.22
N SER A 391 -26.25 9.37 20.90
CA SER A 391 -26.31 8.17 21.73
C SER A 391 -27.10 8.50 23.00
N ASN A 392 -28.08 7.69 23.36
CA ASN A 392 -28.98 7.92 24.51
C ASN A 392 -28.28 7.90 25.90
N ASP A 393 -26.95 7.94 25.95
CA ASP A 393 -26.16 8.00 27.17
C ASP A 393 -25.31 9.28 27.15
N VAL A 394 -25.33 9.97 28.28
CA VAL A 394 -24.76 11.30 28.53
C VAL A 394 -23.29 11.38 28.09
N SER A 395 -22.97 12.15 27.04
CA SER A 395 -21.59 12.47 26.68
C SER A 395 -21.05 13.53 27.66
N VAL A 396 -20.24 13.11 28.62
CA VAL A 396 -19.38 14.01 29.41
C VAL A 396 -18.09 14.22 28.61
N GLN A 397 -17.62 15.46 28.57
CA GLN A 397 -16.42 15.89 27.86
C GLN A 397 -15.22 14.95 28.12
N PHE A 398 -14.69 14.37 27.05
CA PHE A 398 -13.69 13.30 26.99
C PHE A 398 -12.27 13.88 26.80
N ASP A 399 -11.28 13.39 27.55
CA ASP A 399 -9.85 13.73 27.39
C ASP A 399 -9.01 12.54 27.94
N PRO A 400 -8.58 11.58 27.11
CA PRO A 400 -7.81 10.43 27.58
C PRO A 400 -6.44 10.89 28.05
N ILE A 401 -5.96 10.36 29.17
CA ILE A 401 -4.67 10.79 29.73
C ILE A 401 -3.71 9.60 29.77
N ILE A 402 -2.55 9.77 29.14
CA ILE A 402 -1.42 8.85 29.34
C ILE A 402 -0.78 9.20 30.68
N LEU A 403 -0.93 8.33 31.68
CA LEU A 403 -0.39 8.54 33.03
C LEU A 403 1.10 8.24 33.10
N SER A 404 1.50 7.14 32.46
CA SER A 404 2.87 6.65 32.53
C SER A 404 3.20 5.70 31.39
N ILE A 405 4.50 5.64 31.07
CA ILE A 405 5.11 4.63 30.22
C ILE A 405 6.27 4.02 31.00
N SER A 406 6.39 2.70 30.96
CA SER A 406 7.53 1.98 31.51
C SER A 406 8.13 1.00 30.51
N LEU A 407 9.45 0.93 30.51
CA LEU A 407 10.25 0.08 29.65
C LEU A 407 11.02 -0.90 30.54
N VAL A 408 10.71 -2.18 30.44
CA VAL A 408 11.28 -3.23 31.31
C VAL A 408 11.91 -4.31 30.43
N PRO A 409 13.26 -4.43 30.38
CA PRO A 409 13.91 -5.58 29.75
C PRO A 409 13.40 -6.89 30.34
N THR A 410 12.94 -7.79 29.49
CA THR A 410 12.44 -9.11 29.89
C THR A 410 13.40 -10.24 29.54
N SER A 411 14.29 -10.01 28.57
CA SER A 411 15.41 -10.90 28.22
C SER A 411 16.54 -10.09 27.59
N GLU A 412 17.58 -10.76 27.08
CA GLU A 412 18.71 -10.13 26.38
C GLU A 412 18.26 -9.29 25.17
N ASN A 413 17.22 -9.73 24.46
CA ASN A 413 16.76 -9.11 23.23
C ASN A 413 15.31 -8.63 23.30
N THR A 414 14.69 -8.58 24.49
CA THR A 414 13.27 -8.19 24.58
C THR A 414 13.01 -7.15 25.65
N VAL A 415 12.10 -6.22 25.35
CA VAL A 415 11.60 -5.20 26.27
C VAL A 415 10.08 -5.28 26.34
N ALA A 416 9.54 -5.32 27.55
CA ALA A 416 8.12 -5.06 27.77
C ALA A 416 7.92 -3.55 27.84
N VAL A 417 7.14 -3.02 26.91
CA VAL A 417 6.69 -1.64 26.90
C VAL A 417 5.29 -1.62 27.49
N ARG A 418 5.08 -0.82 28.52
CA ARG A 418 3.85 -0.78 29.28
C ARG A 418 3.37 0.65 29.43
N GLY A 419 2.10 0.88 29.20
CA GLY A 419 1.44 2.16 29.40
C GLY A 419 0.31 2.03 30.40
N THR A 420 0.08 3.10 31.15
CA THR A 420 -1.16 3.27 31.92
C THR A 420 -1.89 4.48 31.39
N VAL A 421 -3.15 4.28 31.04
CA VAL A 421 -4.07 5.26 30.49
C VAL A 421 -5.22 5.42 31.48
N SER A 422 -5.66 6.65 31.67
CA SER A 422 -6.91 6.95 32.36
C SER A 422 -7.89 7.47 31.34
N ASP A 423 -9.05 6.81 31.25
CA ASP A 423 -10.17 7.26 30.45
C ASP A 423 -11.47 6.69 31.03
N ASP A 424 -12.58 7.40 30.86
CA ASP A 424 -13.89 6.96 31.33
C ASP A 424 -14.52 5.89 30.40
N ASP A 425 -14.06 5.79 29.14
CA ASP A 425 -14.43 4.76 28.16
C ASP A 425 -13.20 4.18 27.43
N ILE A 426 -12.36 3.48 28.21
CA ILE A 426 -11.15 2.79 27.74
C ILE A 426 -11.42 1.85 26.54
N ALA A 427 -12.62 1.28 26.44
CA ALA A 427 -12.96 0.34 25.37
C ALA A 427 -13.06 1.01 23.98
N SER A 428 -13.23 2.33 23.96
CA SER A 428 -13.29 3.12 22.73
C SER A 428 -11.91 3.50 22.18
N LEU A 429 -10.83 3.39 22.97
CA LEU A 429 -9.51 3.91 22.58
C LEU A 429 -8.83 3.03 21.52
N SER A 430 -8.34 3.66 20.45
CA SER A 430 -7.35 3.06 19.57
C SER A 430 -5.95 3.43 20.05
N THR A 431 -5.11 2.43 20.29
CA THR A 431 -3.81 2.61 20.95
C THR A 431 -2.68 2.03 20.12
N TYR A 432 -1.59 2.79 20.00
CA TYR A 432 -0.42 2.40 19.22
C TYR A 432 0.87 2.78 19.95
N TRP A 433 1.90 1.97 19.75
CA TRP A 433 3.28 2.30 20.13
C TRP A 433 4.03 2.83 18.91
N ALA A 434 4.66 3.99 19.04
CA ALA A 434 5.68 4.46 18.12
C ALA A 434 7.06 4.28 18.74
N ILE A 435 7.89 3.43 18.15
CA ILE A 435 9.25 3.15 18.60
C ILE A 435 10.18 3.94 17.71
N ASN A 436 10.74 5.03 18.26
CA ASN A 436 11.63 5.90 17.53
C ASN A 436 13.09 5.54 17.79
N PRO A 437 13.96 5.58 16.77
CA PRO A 437 15.39 5.45 16.98
C PRO A 437 15.95 6.67 17.73
N PRO A 438 17.20 6.57 18.26
CA PRO A 438 17.88 7.70 18.87
C PRO A 438 17.90 8.89 17.93
N GLN A 439 17.83 10.10 18.48
CA GLN A 439 17.75 11.34 17.70
C GLN A 439 18.83 11.45 16.61
N GLU A 440 20.03 10.95 16.91
CA GLU A 440 21.19 10.93 16.00
C GLU A 440 21.01 10.00 14.79
N LEU A 441 20.09 9.04 14.88
CA LEU A 441 19.81 8.00 13.89
C LEU A 441 18.45 8.17 13.21
N GLN A 442 17.63 9.15 13.62
CA GLN A 442 16.28 9.37 13.07
C GLN A 442 16.27 9.72 11.58
N GLU A 443 17.39 10.20 11.02
CA GLU A 443 17.53 10.42 9.57
C GLU A 443 17.90 9.14 8.79
N SER A 444 18.23 8.06 9.50
CA SER A 444 18.80 6.83 8.93
C SER A 444 18.07 5.54 9.30
N ILE A 445 17.21 5.61 10.32
CA ILE A 445 16.42 4.49 10.83
C ILE A 445 15.00 5.00 10.98
N GLU A 446 14.05 4.17 10.55
CA GLU A 446 12.63 4.52 10.54
C GLU A 446 11.96 4.14 11.87
N PRO A 447 10.99 4.94 12.35
CA PRO A 447 10.15 4.56 13.48
C PRO A 447 9.32 3.32 13.19
N ILE A 448 9.15 2.46 14.20
CA ILE A 448 8.30 1.26 14.11
C ILE A 448 6.98 1.55 14.81
N LEU A 449 5.86 1.35 14.10
CA LEU A 449 4.51 1.50 14.65
C LEU A 449 3.89 0.14 14.94
N ILE A 450 3.31 -0.01 16.13
CA ILE A 450 2.74 -1.28 16.58
C ILE A 450 1.37 -1.02 17.21
N ASN A 451 0.34 -1.68 16.69
CA ASN A 451 -0.97 -1.70 17.30
C ASN A 451 -0.89 -2.30 18.71
N ALA A 452 -1.47 -1.60 19.66
CA ALA A 452 -1.56 -2.05 21.03
C ALA A 452 -3.03 -2.20 21.42
N THR A 453 -3.30 -2.97 22.47
CA THR A 453 -4.64 -3.11 23.02
C THR A 453 -4.62 -2.69 24.47
N VAL A 454 -5.35 -1.63 24.79
CA VAL A 454 -5.59 -1.24 26.17
C VAL A 454 -6.67 -2.14 26.77
N ASN A 455 -6.41 -2.69 27.95
CA ASN A 455 -7.39 -3.51 28.65
C ASN A 455 -8.37 -2.63 29.44
N GLN A 456 -9.43 -3.21 30.00
CA GLN A 456 -10.45 -2.47 30.77
C GLN A 456 -9.93 -1.72 32.02
N SER A 457 -8.70 -1.98 32.45
CA SER A 457 -8.06 -1.25 33.56
C SER A 457 -7.19 -0.07 33.11
N GLY A 458 -7.18 0.23 31.81
CA GLY A 458 -6.36 1.30 31.23
C GLY A 458 -4.90 0.86 31.04
N TYR A 459 -4.60 -0.42 31.19
CA TYR A 459 -3.25 -0.94 31.06
C TYR A 459 -3.02 -1.49 29.65
N VAL A 460 -1.93 -1.08 29.04
CA VAL A 460 -1.48 -1.54 27.73
C VAL A 460 -0.08 -2.13 27.85
N GLU A 461 0.16 -3.30 27.27
CA GLU A 461 1.46 -3.96 27.29
C GLU A 461 1.76 -4.62 25.94
N THR A 462 2.98 -4.40 25.46
CA THR A 462 3.51 -5.05 24.26
C THR A 462 4.94 -5.50 24.53
N ILE A 463 5.26 -6.73 24.14
CA ILE A 463 6.63 -7.25 24.21
C ILE A 463 7.28 -7.03 22.85
N LEU A 464 8.34 -6.24 22.84
CA LEU A 464 9.12 -5.94 21.64
C LEU A 464 10.37 -6.81 21.61
N ASN A 465 10.73 -7.27 20.42
CA ASN A 465 12.05 -7.82 20.14
C ASN A 465 12.96 -6.69 19.66
N VAL A 466 14.13 -6.57 20.26
CA VAL A 466 15.11 -5.52 20.00
C VAL A 466 16.37 -6.19 19.47
N ASP A 467 16.52 -6.18 18.15
CA ASP A 467 17.66 -6.80 17.48
C ASP A 467 18.95 -5.99 17.69
N ASN A 468 18.83 -4.68 17.90
CA ASN A 468 19.93 -3.80 18.25
C ASN A 468 19.50 -2.72 19.23
N TRP A 469 19.98 -2.81 20.47
CA TRP A 469 19.68 -1.85 21.53
C TRP A 469 20.22 -0.44 21.25
N ASP A 470 21.26 -0.31 20.43
CA ASP A 470 21.79 1.00 20.04
C ASP A 470 20.82 1.75 19.10
N TYR A 471 19.83 1.06 18.52
CA TYR A 471 18.81 1.63 17.65
C TYR A 471 17.49 1.90 18.39
N PHE A 472 17.42 1.59 19.69
CA PHE A 472 16.23 1.77 20.50
C PHE A 472 16.30 3.11 21.24
N GLY A 473 15.65 4.16 20.70
CA GLY A 473 15.76 5.53 21.20
C GLY A 473 14.68 5.91 22.20
N SER A 474 13.44 5.95 21.76
CA SER A 474 12.28 6.30 22.61
C SER A 474 11.07 5.49 22.21
N VAL A 475 10.14 5.29 23.14
CA VAL A 475 8.83 4.72 22.84
C VAL A 475 7.75 5.72 23.22
N SER A 476 6.88 6.02 22.27
CA SER A 476 5.72 6.88 22.46
C SER A 476 4.46 6.04 22.50
N LEU A 477 3.65 6.22 23.54
CA LEU A 477 2.28 5.73 23.53
C LEU A 477 1.45 6.80 22.80
N GLN A 478 0.69 6.36 21.82
CA GLN A 478 -0.26 7.20 21.10
C GLN A 478 -1.66 6.66 21.34
N LEU A 479 -2.52 7.54 21.85
CA LEU A 479 -3.94 7.32 22.00
C LEU A 479 -4.64 8.15 20.94
N THR A 480 -5.35 7.46 20.07
CA THR A 480 -6.33 8.07 19.18
C THR A 480 -7.70 7.74 19.73
N GLU A 481 -8.46 8.79 19.98
CA GLU A 481 -9.84 8.69 20.42
C GLU A 481 -10.78 8.75 19.20
N CYS A 482 -12.04 9.14 19.42
CA CYS A 482 -13.02 9.38 18.36
C CYS A 482 -12.44 10.16 17.18
N ASN A 483 -11.42 11.02 17.36
CA ASN A 483 -10.74 11.78 16.32
C ASN A 483 -9.31 11.27 16.00
N PRO A 484 -9.02 10.80 14.76
CA PRO A 484 -7.70 10.33 14.38
C PRO A 484 -6.66 11.45 14.23
N ILE A 485 -7.07 12.73 14.25
CA ILE A 485 -6.21 13.92 14.13
C ILE A 485 -5.76 14.41 15.52
N ASN A 486 -6.56 14.18 16.57
CA ASN A 486 -6.18 14.45 17.95
C ASN A 486 -5.51 13.22 18.56
N VAL A 487 -4.24 13.03 18.22
CA VAL A 487 -3.42 11.99 18.85
C VAL A 487 -2.86 12.55 20.16
N ILE A 488 -3.25 11.96 21.28
CA ILE A 488 -2.57 12.20 22.55
C ILE A 488 -1.34 11.32 22.55
N SER A 489 -0.17 11.94 22.58
CA SER A 489 1.10 11.23 22.54
C SER A 489 1.98 11.65 23.70
N GLU A 490 2.46 10.67 24.43
CA GLU A 490 3.51 10.85 25.43
C GLU A 490 4.68 9.93 25.10
N SER A 491 5.90 10.40 25.35
CA SER A 491 7.12 9.71 24.93
C SER A 491 8.03 9.41 26.11
N CYS A 492 8.58 8.20 26.12
CA CYS A 492 9.54 7.75 27.12
C CYS A 492 10.85 7.34 26.46
N ASN A 493 11.92 8.07 26.78
CA ASN A 493 13.25 7.81 26.23
C ASN A 493 13.86 6.57 26.88
N TRP A 494 14.40 5.67 26.06
CA TRP A 494 15.20 4.57 26.55
C TRP A 494 16.51 5.08 27.12
N VAL A 495 16.98 4.41 28.19
CA VAL A 495 18.27 4.68 28.80
C VAL A 495 19.08 3.38 28.78
N PRO A 496 20.16 3.31 27.98
CA PRO A 496 20.97 2.11 27.85
C PRO A 496 21.43 1.55 29.20
N ASN A 497 21.44 0.21 29.33
CA ASN A 497 21.81 -0.53 30.54
C ASN A 497 20.90 -0.29 31.76
N SER A 498 19.72 0.29 31.58
CA SER A 498 18.74 0.43 32.66
C SER A 498 17.99 -0.87 32.90
N ALA A 499 17.82 -1.25 34.17
CA ALA A 499 16.96 -2.37 34.55
C ALA A 499 15.45 -2.08 34.33
N GLN A 500 15.09 -0.80 34.32
CA GLN A 500 13.76 -0.29 34.02
C GLN A 500 13.86 1.21 33.75
N VAL A 501 13.05 1.73 32.83
CA VAL A 501 12.79 3.17 32.68
C VAL A 501 11.31 3.42 32.99
N ASN A 502 11.03 4.47 33.76
CA ASN A 502 9.67 4.91 34.07
C ASN A 502 9.54 6.40 33.75
N CYS A 503 8.60 6.74 32.89
CA CYS A 503 8.21 8.10 32.57
C CYS A 503 6.78 8.31 33.07
N ASN A 504 6.57 9.28 33.96
CA ASN A 504 5.26 9.65 34.47
C ASN A 504 4.92 11.04 33.95
N PHE A 505 3.68 11.22 33.49
CA PHE A 505 3.25 12.44 32.79
C PHE A 505 2.19 13.24 33.57
N MET A 506 1.65 12.66 34.65
CA MET A 506 0.82 13.37 35.64
C MET A 506 1.54 13.44 37.00
N GLU A 507 1.60 14.65 37.56
CA GLU A 507 1.85 14.91 39.00
C GLU A 507 0.53 15.09 39.77
#